data_AF-A0A800M6N5-F1
#
_entry.id   AF-A0A800M6N5-F1
#
_cell.length_a   1.000
_cell.length_b   1.000
_cell.length_c   1.000
_cell.angle_alpha   90.00
_cell.angle_beta   90.00
_cell.angle_gamma   90.00
#
_symmetry.space_group_name_H-M   'P 1'
#
loop_
_entity.id
_entity.type
_entity.pdbx_description
1 polymer ?
#
loop_
_entity_poly.entity_id
_entity_poly.type
_entity_poly.pdbx_seq_one_letter_code
_entity_poly.pdbx_strand_id
1 'polypeptide(L)'
;MNNSTFTTQGGIKIEKSITPLDAEHALDKIYQYIDTKKGALFVSNYEVPDRYSRWDLGFVHPALELIARKRQFEINALNPNGTR
;
A
#
# COMPACT_ATOMS: atom_id res chain seq x y z
N MET A 1 -18.44 -0.61 -4.45
CA MET A 1 -17.38 0.36 -4.11
C MET A 1 -17.93 1.28 -3.03
N ASN A 2 -17.24 1.38 -1.90
CA ASN A 2 -17.58 2.34 -0.85
C ASN A 2 -16.51 3.43 -0.82
N ASN A 3 -16.92 4.67 -1.09
CA ASN A 3 -16.02 5.81 -1.13
C ASN A 3 -16.28 6.70 0.08
N SER A 4 -15.22 7.10 0.78
CA SER A 4 -15.30 8.06 1.87
C SER A 4 -14.21 9.10 1.75
N THR A 5 -14.49 10.29 2.26
CA THR A 5 -13.52 11.36 2.36
C THR A 5 -13.41 11.81 3.81
N PHE A 6 -12.20 12.15 4.23
CA PHE A 6 -11.98 12.75 5.54
C PHE A 6 -10.74 13.63 5.50
N THR A 7 -10.67 14.60 6.40
CA THR A 7 -9.50 15.45 6.55
C THR A 7 -8.80 15.05 7.85
N THR A 8 -7.51 14.74 7.77
CA THR A 8 -6.69 14.49 8.96
C THR A 8 -6.63 15.74 9.84
N GLN A 9 -6.27 15.60 11.12
CA GLN A 9 -6.08 16.78 11.98
C GLN A 9 -5.02 17.75 11.44
N GLY A 10 -4.06 17.26 10.64
CA GLY A 10 -3.06 18.06 9.96
C GLY A 10 -3.53 18.73 8.65
N GLY A 11 -4.82 18.69 8.33
CA GLY A 11 -5.39 19.34 7.15
C GLY A 11 -5.27 18.55 5.84
N ILE A 12 -4.68 17.34 5.86
CA ILE A 12 -4.57 16.49 4.66
C ILE A 12 -5.93 15.90 4.32
N LYS A 13 -6.47 16.23 3.13
CA LYS A 13 -7.68 15.63 2.59
C LYS A 13 -7.37 14.22 2.06
N ILE A 14 -8.11 13.24 2.54
CA ILE A 14 -7.99 11.83 2.14
C ILE A 14 -9.25 11.43 1.39
N GLU A 15 -9.07 10.75 0.26
CA GLU A 15 -10.12 10.08 -0.49
C GLU A 15 -9.83 8.57 -0.44
N LYS A 16 -10.75 7.81 0.12
CA LYS A 16 -10.63 6.36 0.31
C LYS A 16 -11.70 5.67 -0.52
N SER A 17 -11.30 4.70 -1.34
CA SER A 17 -12.22 3.81 -2.04
C SER A 17 -11.97 2.36 -1.60
N ILE A 18 -13.05 1.64 -1.32
CA ILE A 18 -13.01 0.21 -0.96
C ILE A 18 -13.81 -0.55 -2.00
N THR A 19 -13.19 -1.54 -2.61
CA THR A 19 -13.83 -2.43 -3.58
C THR A 19 -13.71 -3.86 -3.08
N PRO A 20 -14.81 -4.63 -3.02
CA PRO A 20 -14.71 -6.07 -2.81
C PRO A 20 -13.80 -6.69 -3.87
N LEU A 21 -12.89 -7.55 -3.45
CA LEU A 21 -12.05 -8.33 -4.33
C LEU A 21 -12.42 -9.79 -4.16
N ASP A 22 -12.43 -10.51 -5.28
CA ASP A 22 -12.43 -11.96 -5.23
C ASP A 22 -11.10 -12.44 -4.63
N ALA A 23 -11.16 -13.41 -3.72
CA ALA A 23 -9.98 -13.83 -2.97
C ALA A 23 -8.96 -14.56 -3.85
N GLU A 24 -9.40 -15.29 -4.87
CA GLU A 24 -8.53 -16.02 -5.81
C GLU A 24 -7.71 -15.04 -6.66
N HIS A 25 -8.33 -13.94 -7.07
CA HIS A 25 -7.75 -12.93 -7.96
C HIS A 25 -7.26 -11.65 -7.26
N ALA A 26 -7.30 -11.59 -5.93
CA ALA A 26 -7.03 -10.38 -5.16
C ALA A 26 -5.62 -9.82 -5.40
N LEU A 27 -4.65 -10.68 -5.72
CA LEU A 27 -3.24 -10.34 -5.89
C LEU A 27 -2.79 -10.24 -7.35
N ASP A 28 -3.64 -10.56 -8.33
CA ASP A 28 -3.26 -10.61 -9.76
C ASP A 28 -2.60 -9.32 -10.23
N LYS A 29 -3.17 -8.17 -9.88
CA LYS A 29 -2.60 -6.85 -10.21
C LYS A 29 -1.25 -6.63 -9.54
N ILE A 30 -1.06 -7.12 -8.32
CA ILE A 30 0.22 -6.97 -7.62
C ILE A 30 1.27 -7.82 -8.32
N TYR A 31 0.99 -9.10 -8.58
CA TYR A 31 1.91 -10.00 -9.28
C TYR A 31 2.29 -9.51 -10.67
N GLN A 32 1.35 -8.90 -11.40
CA GLN A 32 1.63 -8.33 -12.71
C GLN A 32 2.75 -7.26 -12.69
N TYR A 33 2.90 -6.50 -11.60
CA TYR A 33 3.75 -5.31 -11.56
C TYR A 33 4.90 -5.38 -10.56
N ILE A 34 4.82 -6.22 -9.54
CA ILE A 34 5.72 -6.16 -8.36
C ILE A 34 7.20 -6.36 -8.72
N ASP A 35 7.50 -7.14 -9.77
CA ASP A 35 8.87 -7.38 -10.22
C ASP A 35 9.50 -6.18 -10.94
N THR A 36 8.68 -5.25 -11.44
CA THR A 36 9.15 -4.14 -12.30
C THR A 36 8.78 -2.75 -11.79
N LYS A 37 7.91 -2.65 -10.78
CA LYS A 37 7.42 -1.40 -10.22
C LYS A 37 7.68 -1.37 -8.72
N LYS A 38 8.00 -0.17 -8.20
CA LYS A 38 8.10 0.03 -6.76
C LYS A 38 6.77 -0.35 -6.10
N GLY A 39 6.87 -1.05 -4.98
CA GLY A 39 5.73 -1.64 -4.29
C GLY A 39 6.21 -2.58 -3.20
N ALA A 40 5.27 -3.25 -2.56
CA ALA A 40 5.55 -4.33 -1.65
C ALA A 40 4.38 -5.31 -1.63
N LEU A 41 4.70 -6.58 -1.37
CA LEU A 41 3.75 -7.64 -1.11
C LEU A 41 4.14 -8.30 0.21
N PHE A 42 3.18 -8.37 1.13
CA PHE A 42 3.30 -8.99 2.44
C PHE A 42 2.25 -10.08 2.54
N VAL A 43 2.68 -11.29 2.82
CA VAL A 43 1.82 -12.48 2.90
C VAL A 43 2.05 -13.18 4.24
N SER A 44 0.97 -13.56 4.90
CA SER A 44 1.00 -14.40 6.09
C SER A 44 0.26 -15.70 5.79
N ASN A 45 1.01 -16.71 5.36
CA ASN A 45 0.47 -18.02 4.96
C ASN A 45 0.25 -18.98 6.14
N TYR A 46 0.62 -18.58 7.36
CA TYR A 46 0.53 -19.42 8.55
C TYR A 46 -0.60 -18.95 9.45
N GLU A 47 -1.41 -19.90 9.91
CA GLU A 47 -2.49 -19.66 10.85
C GLU A 47 -2.11 -20.29 12.19
N VAL A 48 -2.05 -19.47 13.23
CA VAL A 48 -1.99 -19.95 14.62
C VAL A 48 -3.27 -19.47 15.28
N PRO A 49 -4.15 -20.39 15.72
CA PRO A 49 -5.36 -20.02 16.44
C PRO A 49 -5.05 -19.01 17.54
N ASP A 50 -5.83 -17.93 17.58
CA ASP A 50 -5.73 -16.82 18.54
C ASP A 50 -4.42 -15.98 18.50
N ARG A 51 -3.54 -16.17 17.51
CA ARG A 51 -2.27 -15.41 17.41
C ARG A 51 -1.98 -14.82 16.04
N TYR A 52 -2.20 -15.56 14.96
CA TYR A 52 -1.93 -15.09 13.60
C TYR A 52 -3.07 -15.48 12.66
N SER A 53 -3.70 -14.47 12.07
CA SER A 53 -4.66 -14.65 10.97
C SER A 53 -3.93 -14.74 9.64
N ARG A 54 -4.51 -15.46 8.68
CA ARG A 54 -4.10 -15.36 7.28
C ARG A 54 -4.53 -14.03 6.70
N TRP A 55 -3.62 -13.35 6.03
CA TRP A 55 -3.88 -12.09 5.32
C TRP A 55 -2.80 -11.85 4.27
N ASP A 56 -3.20 -11.13 3.23
CA ASP A 56 -2.32 -10.63 2.19
C ASP A 56 -2.51 -9.12 2.07
N LEU A 57 -1.39 -8.40 1.97
CA LEU A 57 -1.36 -6.95 1.75
C LEU A 57 -0.38 -6.64 0.64
N GLY A 58 -0.84 -5.97 -0.40
CA GLY A 58 0.01 -5.56 -1.50
C GLY A 58 -0.29 -4.15 -1.98
N PHE A 59 0.74 -3.46 -2.44
CA PHE A 59 0.59 -2.22 -3.19
C PHE A 59 1.68 -2.09 -4.25
N VAL A 60 1.36 -1.36 -5.31
CA VAL A 60 2.28 -0.98 -6.40
C VAL A 60 2.08 0.49 -6.73
N HIS A 61 3.11 1.13 -7.30
CA HIS A 61 3.11 2.56 -7.63
C HIS A 61 2.85 3.48 -6.41
N PRO A 62 3.63 3.35 -5.32
CA PRO A 62 3.50 4.26 -4.18
C PRO A 62 3.73 5.72 -4.59
N ALA A 63 3.08 6.65 -3.89
CA ALA A 63 3.24 8.09 -4.16
C ALA A 63 4.57 8.65 -3.67
N LEU A 64 5.09 8.11 -2.57
CA LEU A 64 6.32 8.56 -1.92
C LEU A 64 7.27 7.39 -1.69
N GLU A 65 8.56 7.68 -1.74
CA GLU A 65 9.62 6.80 -1.26
C GLU A 65 10.44 7.51 -0.18
N LEU A 66 10.71 6.79 0.90
CA LEU A 66 11.52 7.26 2.01
C LEU A 66 12.77 6.39 2.06
N ILE A 67 13.95 6.99 1.86
CA ILE A 67 15.23 6.28 1.91
C ILE A 67 16.04 6.79 3.09
N ALA A 68 16.48 5.87 3.96
CA ALA A 68 17.40 6.15 5.05
C ALA A 68 18.71 5.37 4.86
N ARG A 69 19.85 6.08 4.85
CA ARG A 69 21.19 5.50 4.76
C ARG A 69 22.10 6.16 5.79
N LYS A 70 22.40 5.49 6.90
CA LYS A 70 23.16 6.06 8.03
C LYS A 70 22.54 7.38 8.51
N ARG A 71 23.16 8.52 8.23
CA ARG A 71 22.71 9.87 8.59
C ARG A 71 22.05 10.64 7.43
N GLN A 72 21.87 9.99 6.28
CA GLN A 72 21.21 10.55 5.11
C GLN A 72 19.76 10.09 5.08
N PHE A 73 18.85 11.03 4.80
CA PHE A 73 17.42 10.78 4.67
C PHE A 73 16.88 11.52 3.45
N GLU A 74 16.19 10.80 2.58
CA GLU A 74 15.63 11.30 1.33
C GLU A 74 14.12 11.01 1.30
N ILE A 75 13.33 11.97 0.83
CA ILE A 75 11.91 11.80 0.53
C ILE A 75 11.72 12.09 -0.96
N ASN A 76 11.33 11.09 -1.73
CA ASN A 76 11.17 11.17 -3.17
C ASN A 76 9.68 11.08 -3.54
N ALA A 77 9.18 12.06 -4.29
CA ALA A 77 7.90 11.94 -4.98
C ALA A 77 8.03 11.00 -6.16
N LEU A 78 7.21 9.95 -6.21
CA LEU A 78 7.24 8.93 -7.26
C LEU A 78 6.11 9.09 -8.29
N ASN A 79 5.10 9.89 -7.95
CA ASN A 79 4.01 10.29 -8.85
C ASN A 79 3.46 11.67 -8.42
N PRO A 80 2.56 12.29 -9.20
CA PRO A 80 2.00 13.61 -8.87
C PRO A 80 1.30 13.71 -7.51
N ASN A 81 0.83 12.60 -6.94
CA ASN A 81 0.22 12.62 -5.60
C ASN A 81 1.27 12.76 -4.48
N GLY A 82 2.54 12.52 -4.79
CA GLY A 82 3.66 12.69 -3.85
C GLY A 82 4.36 14.05 -3.98
N THR A 83 4.00 14.88 -4.97
CA THR A 83 4.60 16.21 -5.11
C THR A 83 4.01 17.20 -4.10
N ARG A 84 4.83 18.17 -3.68
CA ARG A 84 4.45 19.22 -2.74
C ARG A 84 3.62 20.32 -3.39
#